data_AF-A0A401UMW2-F1
#
_entry.id   AF-A0A401UMW2-F1
#
_cell.length_a   1.000
_cell.length_b   1.000
_cell.length_c   1.000
_cell.angle_alpha   90.00
_cell.angle_beta   90.00
_cell.angle_gamma   90.00
#
_symmetry.space_group_name_H-M   'P 1'
#
loop_
_entity.id
_entity.type
_entity.pdbx_description
1 polymer ?
#
loop_
_entity_poly.entity_id
_entity_poly.type
_entity_poly.pdbx_seq_one_letter_code
_entity_poly.pdbx_strand_id
1 'polypeptide(L)' 'MNDISIYSKIAESFGVSKEDFEKKFLSEELMEETFEYFKKGEKLGVQSFPTIILEKNNKQTIIAQGYSNFKGLDKILLEG' A
#
# COMPACT_ATOMS: atom_id res chain seq x y z
N MET A 1 -4.87 -14.31 13.48
CA MET A 1 -5.59 -15.21 12.57
C MET A 1 -6.37 -14.32 11.62
N ASN A 2 -6.17 -14.45 10.30
CA ASN A 2 -6.87 -13.64 9.30
C ASN A 2 -8.23 -14.30 9.02
N ASP A 3 -9.32 -13.55 9.17
CA ASP A 3 -10.69 -14.02 8.92
C ASP A 3 -11.31 -13.17 7.80
N ILE A 4 -11.60 -13.81 6.67
CA ILE A 4 -12.18 -13.16 5.50
C ILE A 4 -13.53 -12.49 5.82
N SER A 5 -14.30 -13.04 6.76
CA SER A 5 -15.59 -12.47 7.14
C SER A 5 -15.47 -11.10 7.81
N ILE A 6 -14.35 -10.81 8.45
CA ILE A 6 -14.07 -9.48 9.02
C ILE A 6 -13.80 -8.49 7.88
N TYR A 7 -12.98 -8.87 6.91
CA TYR A 7 -12.65 -8.03 5.76
C TYR A 7 -13.86 -7.78 4.85
N SER A 8 -14.68 -8.80 4.59
CA SER A 8 -15.93 -8.67 3.83
C SER A 8 -16.89 -7.67 4.48
N LYS A 9 -17.07 -7.72 5.82
CA LYS A 9 -17.92 -6.76 6.55
C LYS A 9 -17.42 -5.33 6.44
N ILE A 10 -16.09 -5.13 6.48
CA ILE A 10 -15.48 -3.81 6.27
C ILE A 10 -15.78 -3.36 4.83
N ALA A 11 -15.57 -4.22 3.83
CA ALA A 11 -15.82 -3.90 2.44
C ALA A 11 -17.29 -3.51 2.16
N GLU A 12 -18.25 -4.22 2.77
CA GLU A 12 -19.68 -3.90 2.71
C GLU A 12 -19.98 -2.50 3.24
N SER A 13 -19.27 -2.03 4.28
CA SER A 13 -19.42 -0.67 4.81
C SER A 13 -18.98 0.43 3.82
N PHE A 14 -18.19 0.06 2.80
CA PHE A 14 -17.79 0.92 1.69
C PHE A 14 -18.58 0.66 0.41
N GLY A 15 -19.65 -0.14 0.46
CA GLY A 15 -20.53 -0.43 -0.68
C GLY A 15 -20.02 -1.51 -1.64
N VAL A 16 -19.01 -2.29 -1.25
CA VAL A 16 -18.55 -3.46 -2.01
C VAL A 16 -19.30 -4.69 -1.52
N SER A 17 -19.94 -5.44 -2.42
CA SER A 17 -20.67 -6.66 -2.02
C SER A 17 -19.72 -7.70 -1.46
N LYS A 18 -20.19 -8.50 -0.50
CA LYS A 18 -19.44 -9.61 0.06
C LYS A 18 -18.95 -10.56 -1.04
N GLU A 19 -19.84 -10.95 -1.95
CA GLU A 19 -19.52 -11.89 -3.02
C GLU A 19 -18.43 -11.37 -3.95
N ASP A 20 -18.51 -10.10 -4.35
CA ASP A 20 -17.50 -9.49 -5.23
C ASP A 20 -16.15 -9.33 -4.51
N PHE A 21 -16.18 -8.92 -3.24
CA PHE A 21 -14.97 -8.81 -2.42
C PHE A 21 -14.29 -10.16 -2.27
N GLU A 22 -15.01 -11.19 -1.80
CA GLU A 22 -14.44 -12.51 -1.54
C GLU A 22 -13.90 -13.15 -2.83
N LYS A 23 -14.62 -13.00 -3.95
CA LYS A 23 -14.16 -13.47 -5.26
C LYS A 23 -12.83 -12.85 -5.68
N LYS A 24 -12.62 -11.55 -5.43
CA LYS A 24 -11.36 -10.86 -5.75
C LYS A 24 -10.27 -11.15 -4.73
N PHE A 25 -10.59 -11.06 -3.44
CA PHE A 25 -9.66 -11.28 -2.34
C PHE A 25 -9.02 -12.67 -2.38
N LEU A 26 -9.78 -13.68 -2.81
CA LEU A 26 -9.32 -15.06 -2.94
C LEU A 26 -8.77 -15.42 -4.33
N SER A 27 -8.69 -14.47 -5.28
CA SER A 27 -8.16 -14.78 -6.61
C SER A 27 -6.64 -14.95 -6.57
N GLU A 28 -6.16 -15.88 -7.39
CA GLU A 28 -4.72 -16.10 -7.59
C GLU A 28 -4.05 -14.82 -8.14
N GLU A 29 -4.71 -14.14 -9.07
CA GLU A 29 -4.28 -12.86 -9.64
C GLU A 29 -3.98 -11.82 -8.54
N LEU A 30 -4.91 -11.60 -7.60
CA LEU A 30 -4.72 -10.57 -6.57
C LEU A 30 -3.71 -11.00 -5.51
N MET A 31 -3.60 -12.32 -5.25
CA MET A 31 -2.53 -12.88 -4.43
C MET A 31 -1.16 -12.59 -5.05
N GLU A 32 -0.97 -12.91 -6.33
CA GLU A 32 0.26 -12.64 -7.07
C GLU A 32 0.58 -11.15 -7.10
N GLU A 33 -0.41 -10.30 -7.40
CA GLU A 33 -0.25 -8.84 -7.41
C GLU A 33 0.21 -8.33 -6.03
N THR A 34 -0.39 -8.83 -4.95
CA THR A 34 0.00 -8.48 -3.57
C THR A 34 1.46 -8.86 -3.29
N PHE A 35 1.90 -10.04 -3.72
CA PHE A 35 3.30 -10.46 -3.58
C PHE A 35 4.26 -9.60 -4.40
N GLU A 36 3.88 -9.20 -5.61
CA GLU A 36 4.70 -8.30 -6.43
C GLU A 36 4.86 -6.92 -5.78
N TYR A 37 3.84 -6.39 -5.08
CA TYR A 37 3.99 -5.16 -4.30
C TYR A 37 4.97 -5.30 -3.14
N PHE A 38 4.98 -6.44 -2.42
CA PHE A 38 5.98 -6.68 -1.38
C PHE A 38 7.40 -6.72 -1.96
N LYS A 39 7.60 -7.46 -3.07
CA LYS A 39 8.89 -7.50 -3.77
C LYS A 39 9.30 -6.12 -4.29
N LYS A 40 8.36 -5.32 -4.79
CA LYS A 40 8.62 -3.94 -5.24
C LYS A 40 9.11 -3.08 -4.08
N GLY A 41 8.47 -3.16 -2.91
CA GLY A 41 8.91 -2.46 -1.71
C GLY A 41 10.34 -2.85 -1.31
N GLU A 42 10.63 -4.13 -1.26
CA GLU A 42 11.98 -4.65 -0.96
C GLU A 42 13.02 -4.12 -1.96
N LYS A 43 12.75 -4.23 -3.26
CA LYS A 43 13.64 -3.73 -4.33
C LYS A 43 13.90 -2.22 -4.23
N LEU A 44 12.93 -1.46 -3.73
CA LEU A 44 13.06 -0.01 -3.52
C LEU A 44 13.78 0.35 -2.21
N GLY A 45 14.12 -0.64 -1.36
CA GLY A 45 14.81 -0.42 -0.10
C GLY A 45 13.90 -0.04 1.07
N VAL A 46 12.61 -0.42 1.01
CA VAL A 46 11.69 -0.27 2.14
C VAL A 46 12.14 -1.16 3.30
N GLN A 47 12.48 -0.56 4.45
CA GLN A 47 12.97 -1.28 5.64
C GLN A 47 12.09 -1.08 6.88
N SER A 48 11.17 -0.12 6.86
CA SER A 48 10.25 0.16 7.97
C SER A 48 8.93 0.72 7.48
N PHE A 49 7.95 0.80 8.38
CA PHE A 49 6.62 1.32 8.07
C PHE A 49 6.24 2.48 9.02
N PRO A 50 5.47 3.48 8.55
CA PRO A 50 5.14 3.72 7.16
C PRO A 50 6.38 4.14 6.35
N THR A 51 6.45 3.77 5.08
CA THR A 51 7.43 4.32 4.12
C THR A 51 6.69 5.09 3.04
N ILE A 52 7.21 6.26 2.69
CA ILE A 52 6.67 7.11 1.62
C ILE A 52 7.70 7.19 0.50
N ILE A 53 7.26 6.88 -0.72
CA ILE A 53 8.07 6.89 -1.93
C ILE A 53 7.51 7.96 -2.85
N LEU A 54 8.37 8.90 -3.26
CA LEU A 54 8.07 9.89 -4.29
C LEU A 54 8.48 9.33 -5.65
N GLU A 55 7.56 9.32 -6.61
CA GLU A 55 7.84 9.01 -8.01
C GLU A 55 7.73 10.29 -8.85
N LYS A 56 8.85 10.75 -9.40
CA LYS A 56 8.92 11.97 -10.23
C LYS A 56 9.90 11.75 -11.36
N ASN A 57 9.51 12.08 -12.61
CA ASN A 57 10.34 11.91 -13.80
C ASN A 57 10.91 10.48 -13.95
N ASN A 58 10.08 9.46 -13.72
CA ASN A 58 10.46 8.04 -13.71
C ASN A 58 11.55 7.66 -12.69
N LYS A 59 11.82 8.52 -11.70
CA LYS A 59 12.71 8.23 -10.57
C LYS A 59 11.88 8.05 -9.31
N GLN A 60 12.10 6.92 -8.64
CA GLN A 60 11.52 6.63 -7.33
C GLN A 60 12.54 6.97 -6.25
N THR A 61 12.12 7.68 -5.21
CA THR A 61 12.98 8.07 -4.09
C THR A 61 12.21 7.97 -2.79
N ILE A 62 12.81 7.35 -1.79
CA ILE A 62 12.23 7.26 -0.44
C ILE A 62 12.37 8.63 0.23
N ILE A 63 11.25 9.21 0.66
CA ILE A 63 11.20 10.52 1.31
C ILE A 63 10.86 10.43 2.81
N ALA A 64 10.36 9.27 3.27
CA ALA A 64 10.17 8.98 4.68
C ALA A 64 10.25 7.47 4.94
N GLN A 65 10.86 7.10 6.06
CA GLN A 65 10.83 5.75 6.63
C GLN A 65 10.57 5.86 8.14
N GLY A 66 9.36 5.50 8.57
CA GLY A 66 8.83 5.80 9.89
C GLY A 66 7.95 7.04 9.91
N TYR A 67 7.43 7.38 11.10
CA TYR A 67 6.51 8.51 11.27
C TYR A 67 7.13 9.83 10.80
N SER A 68 6.41 10.55 9.95
CA SER A 68 6.75 11.89 9.48
C SER A 68 5.50 12.76 9.48
N ASN A 69 5.63 14.01 9.94
CA ASN A 69 4.52 14.97 9.90
C ASN A 69 4.45 15.67 8.53
N PHE A 70 3.30 16.26 8.22
CA PHE A 70 3.07 16.94 6.94
C PHE A 70 4.09 18.04 6.64
N LYS A 71 4.44 18.88 7.64
CA LYS A 71 5.42 19.96 7.44
C LYS A 71 6.79 19.43 6.98
N GLY A 72 7.21 18.29 7.51
CA GLY A 72 8.46 17.63 7.11
C GLY A 72 8.40 17.11 5.67
N LEU A 73 7.27 16.52 5.29
CA LEU A 73 7.05 16.03 3.93
C LEU A 73 6.95 17.17 2.91
N ASP A 74 6.20 18.23 3.22
CA ASP A 74 6.03 19.39 2.34
C ASP A 74 7.37 20.03 1.98
N LYS A 75 8.29 20.14 2.96
CA LYS A 75 9.63 20.66 2.72
C LYS A 75 10.37 19.84 1.65
N ILE A 76 10.33 18.52 1.74
CA ILE A 76 10.99 17.61 0.80
C ILE A 76 10.36 17.73 -0.59
N LEU A 77 9.03 17.86 -0.66
CA LEU A 77 8.30 17.98 -1.93
C LEU A 77 8.56 19.31 -2.64
N LEU A 78 8.75 20.40 -1.90
CA LEU A 78 9.02 21.74 -2.44
C LEU A 78 10.48 21.95 -2.85
N GLU A 79 11.41 21.19 -2.27
CA GLU A 79 12.85 21.26 -2.55
C GLU A 79 13.32 20.27 -3.65
N GLY A 80 12.50 19.27 -4.00
CA GLY A 80 12.82 18.19 -4.97
C GLY A 80 12.17 18.30 -6.34
#